data_AF-A0A482UQG8-F1
#
_entry.id   AF-A0A482UQG8-F1
#
_cell.length_a   1.000
_cell.length_b   1.000
_cell.length_c   1.000
_cell.angle_alpha   90.00
_cell.angle_beta   90.00
_cell.angle_gamma   90.00
#
_symmetry.space_group_name_H-M   'P 1'
#
loop_
_entity.id
_entity.type
_entity.pdbx_description
1 polymer ?
#
loop_
_entity_poly.entity_id
_entity_poly.type
_entity_poly.pdbx_seq_one_letter_code
_entity_poly.pdbx_strand_id
1 'polypeptide(L)'
;MTFFGVITQTFSFEVTTPENTYVTFQVNDEDVLSHDFIAFTSLPVTCMRTGFRTLRLHDITGRTDQDFEYASLFIRVGVEALPSKGP
;
A
#
# COMPACT_ATOMS: atom_id res chain seq x y z
N MET A 1 8.70 -18.66 1.19
CA MET A 1 8.37 -18.20 -0.18
C MET A 1 6.89 -18.40 -0.46
N THR A 2 6.05 -17.44 -0.07
CA THR A 2 4.61 -17.50 -0.36
C THR A 2 4.40 -16.94 -1.76
N PHE A 3 4.18 -17.84 -2.73
CA PHE A 3 4.16 -17.49 -4.16
C PHE A 3 2.94 -16.64 -4.56
N PHE A 4 1.86 -16.66 -3.78
CA PHE A 4 0.71 -15.75 -3.89
C PHE A 4 0.01 -15.61 -2.54
N GLY A 5 0.39 -14.61 -1.74
CA GLY A 5 -0.35 -14.25 -0.54
C GLY A 5 -1.66 -13.57 -0.90
N VAL A 6 -2.80 -14.18 -0.59
CA VAL A 6 -4.12 -13.54 -0.76
C VAL A 6 -4.55 -12.96 0.58
N ILE A 7 -4.58 -11.64 0.67
CA ILE A 7 -5.09 -10.92 1.84
C ILE A 7 -6.44 -10.29 1.46
N THR A 8 -7.49 -10.66 2.17
CA THR A 8 -8.87 -10.16 1.92
C THR A 8 -9.27 -9.03 2.85
N GLN A 9 -8.35 -8.56 3.69
CA GLN A 9 -8.59 -7.50 4.65
C GLN A 9 -8.73 -6.13 3.96
N THR A 10 -9.70 -5.35 4.41
CA THR A 10 -9.91 -3.96 3.97
C THR A 10 -9.63 -3.03 5.14
N PHE A 11 -9.02 -1.89 4.84
CA PHE A 11 -8.71 -0.85 5.81
C PHE A 11 -9.32 0.48 5.35
N SER A 12 -9.83 1.26 6.31
CA SER A 12 -10.43 2.58 6.07
C SER A 12 -9.74 3.62 6.94
N PHE A 13 -9.43 4.77 6.34
CA PHE A 13 -8.73 5.87 7.00
C PHE A 13 -9.44 7.19 6.68
N GLU A 14 -9.62 8.04 7.69
CA GLU A 14 -10.05 9.42 7.50
C GLU A 14 -8.82 10.30 7.24
N VAL A 15 -8.80 11.02 6.12
CA VAL A 15 -7.69 11.90 5.72
C VAL A 15 -8.20 13.33 5.60
N THR A 16 -7.80 14.18 6.54
CA THR A 16 -8.22 15.61 6.58
C THR A 16 -7.39 16.51 5.66
N THR A 17 -6.16 16.12 5.34
CA THR A 17 -5.17 16.94 4.62
C THR A 17 -4.51 16.09 3.53
N PRO A 18 -5.25 15.68 2.49
CA PRO A 18 -4.77 14.76 1.46
C PRO A 18 -3.55 15.28 0.71
N GLU A 19 -3.38 16.60 0.58
CA GLU A 19 -2.27 17.26 -0.09
C GLU A 19 -0.90 17.04 0.57
N ASN A 20 -0.87 16.73 1.86
CA ASN A 20 0.36 16.48 2.61
C ASN A 20 0.41 15.07 3.21
N THR A 21 -0.40 14.15 2.68
CA THR A 21 -0.51 12.78 3.20
C THR A 21 -0.04 11.77 2.17
N TYR A 22 0.68 10.75 2.64
CA TYR A 22 1.13 9.61 1.85
C TYR A 22 0.51 8.33 2.39
N VAL A 23 0.22 7.39 1.49
CA VAL A 23 -0.12 6.02 1.84
C VAL A 23 1.08 5.14 1.52
N THR A 24 1.57 4.43 2.54
CA THR A 24 2.67 3.49 2.39
C THR A 24 2.15 2.09 2.59
N PHE A 25 2.38 1.24 1.59
CA PHE A 25 2.14 -0.19 1.67
C PHE A 25 3.48 -0.86 1.95
N GLN A 26 3.55 -1.64 3.02
CA GLN A 26 4.74 -2.37 3.41
C GLN A 26 4.38 -3.85 3.55
N VAL A 27 5.20 -4.70 2.93
CA VAL A 27 5.11 -6.15 3.03
C VAL A 27 6.24 -6.59 3.96
N ASN A 28 5.87 -7.27 5.04
CA ASN A 28 6.80 -7.86 5.99
C ASN A 28 6.56 -9.37 6.03
N ASP A 29 7.62 -10.15 6.25
CA ASP A 29 7.51 -11.55 6.63
C ASP A 29 7.25 -11.61 8.15
N GLU A 30 6.25 -12.39 8.54
CA GLU A 30 5.87 -12.53 9.94
C GLU A 30 6.63 -13.72 10.53
N ASP A 31 7.89 -13.49 10.93
CA ASP A 31 8.70 -14.47 11.64
C ASP A 31 8.59 -14.30 13.16
N VAL A 32 8.69 -15.42 13.89
CA VAL A 32 8.48 -15.50 15.35
C VAL A 32 9.45 -14.59 16.15
N LEU A 33 10.59 -14.22 15.55
CA LEU A 33 11.67 -13.48 16.21
C LEU A 33 11.97 -12.10 15.59
N SER A 34 11.55 -11.85 14.36
CA SER A 34 11.72 -10.56 13.67
C SER A 34 10.64 -10.39 12.59
N HIS A 35 10.16 -9.16 12.41
CA HIS A 35 9.33 -8.83 11.25
C HIS A 35 10.27 -8.37 10.15
N ASP A 36 10.65 -9.30 9.28
CA ASP A 36 11.63 -9.01 8.25
C ASP A 36 10.98 -8.22 7.12
N PHE A 37 11.57 -7.07 6.81
CA PHE A 37 11.11 -6.21 5.72
C PHE A 37 11.29 -6.94 4.38
N ILE A 38 10.22 -7.06 3.60
CA ILE A 38 10.30 -7.62 2.24
C ILE A 38 10.35 -6.47 1.23
N ALA A 39 9.32 -5.62 1.21
CA ALA A 39 9.20 -4.58 0.20
C ALA A 39 8.25 -3.45 0.60
N PHE A 40 8.32 -2.33 -0.10
CA PHE A 40 7.41 -1.21 0.11
C PHE A 40 7.00 -0.49 -1.17
N THR A 41 5.96 0.30 -1.07
CA THR A 41 5.66 1.38 -2.01
C THR A 41 4.98 2.51 -1.26
N SER A 42 5.30 3.75 -1.60
CA SER A 42 4.66 4.93 -1.01
C SER A 42 4.22 5.89 -2.10
N LEU A 43 3.01 6.41 -1.98
CA LEU A 43 2.46 7.37 -2.92
C LEU A 43 1.62 8.43 -2.21
N PRO A 44 1.61 9.68 -2.71
CA PRO A 44 0.70 10.71 -2.21
C PRO A 44 -0.76 10.24 -2.33
N VAL A 45 -1.59 10.55 -1.32
CA VAL A 45 -3.03 10.24 -1.34
C VAL A 45 -3.70 10.83 -2.59
N THR A 46 -3.29 12.03 -2.99
CA THR A 46 -3.78 12.73 -4.19
C THR A 46 -3.50 12.01 -5.50
N CYS A 47 -2.51 11.10 -5.53
CA CYS A 47 -2.18 10.30 -6.72
C CYS A 47 -2.93 8.97 -6.77
N MET A 48 -3.66 8.59 -5.72
CA MET A 48 -4.38 7.32 -5.69
C MET A 48 -5.58 7.32 -6.64
N ARG A 49 -5.64 6.30 -7.51
CA ARG A 49 -6.76 6.08 -8.43
C ARG A 49 -7.71 5.04 -7.86
N THR A 50 -9.00 5.34 -7.79
CA THR A 50 -10.05 4.42 -7.33
C THR A 50 -10.18 3.17 -8.21
N GLY A 51 -10.77 2.08 -7.69
CA GLY A 51 -10.95 0.81 -8.41
C GLY A 51 -9.81 -0.18 -8.17
N PHE A 52 -9.73 -1.22 -9.02
CA PHE A 52 -8.68 -2.24 -8.95
C PHE A 52 -7.36 -1.74 -9.54
N ARG A 53 -6.26 -1.87 -8.81
CA ARG A 53 -4.94 -1.35 -9.16
C ARG A 53 -3.85 -2.34 -8.80
N THR A 54 -2.78 -2.31 -9.58
CA THR A 54 -1.53 -3.04 -9.27
C THR A 54 -0.50 -2.02 -8.83
N LEU A 55 0.04 -2.18 -7.63
CA LEU A 55 1.14 -1.39 -7.12
C LEU A 55 2.44 -2.16 -7.30
N ARG A 56 3.44 -1.53 -7.92
CA ARG A 56 4.82 -2.04 -7.98
C ARG A 56 5.42 -1.95 -6.58
N LEU A 57 6.14 -2.98 -6.16
CA LEU A 57 6.88 -2.98 -4.91
C LEU A 57 8.36 -2.70 -5.14
N HIS A 58 8.99 -2.09 -4.14
CA HIS A 58 10.38 -1.68 -4.13
C HIS A 58 11.12 -2.32 -2.95
N ASP A 59 12.39 -2.64 -3.14
CA ASP A 59 13.27 -3.04 -2.03
C ASP A 59 13.51 -1.87 -1.06
N ILE A 60 14.25 -2.08 0.02
CA ILE A 60 14.55 -1.02 1.00
C ILE A 60 15.37 0.15 0.43
N THR A 61 16.04 -0.05 -0.71
CA THR A 61 16.82 0.98 -1.42
C THR A 61 15.99 1.72 -2.48
N GLY A 62 14.73 1.34 -2.67
CA GLY A 62 13.81 1.91 -3.67
C GLY A 62 13.91 1.27 -5.06
N ARG A 63 14.69 0.21 -5.22
CA ARG A 63 14.91 -0.49 -6.49
C ARG A 63 13.81 -1.48 -6.80
N THR A 64 13.67 -1.80 -8.09
CA THR A 64 12.68 -2.74 -8.62
C THR A 64 13.30 -3.75 -9.59
N ASP A 65 14.62 -3.90 -9.55
CA ASP A 65 15.35 -4.86 -10.36
C ASP A 65 15.56 -6.18 -9.61
N GLN A 66 16.11 -7.18 -10.30
CA GLN A 66 16.46 -8.49 -9.75
C GLN A 66 15.24 -9.16 -9.09
N ASP A 67 15.32 -9.48 -7.79
CA ASP A 67 14.30 -10.21 -7.04
C ASP A 67 12.95 -9.47 -6.96
N PHE A 68 12.93 -8.16 -7.21
CA PHE A 68 11.72 -7.34 -7.17
C PHE A 68 11.15 -6.97 -8.54
N GLU A 69 11.69 -7.52 -9.64
CA GLU A 69 11.26 -7.20 -11.01
C GLU A 69 9.77 -7.46 -11.26
N TYR A 70 9.18 -8.43 -10.56
CA TYR A 70 7.76 -8.78 -10.70
C TYR A 70 6.98 -8.61 -9.38
N ALA A 71 7.60 -8.03 -8.36
CA ALA A 71 6.98 -7.83 -7.06
C ALA A 71 5.88 -6.76 -7.17
N SER A 72 4.64 -7.16 -6.86
CA SER A 72 3.49 -6.26 -6.92
C SER A 72 2.38 -6.64 -5.94
N LEU A 73 1.56 -5.66 -5.56
CA LEU A 73 0.33 -5.84 -4.80
C LEU A 73 -0.88 -5.50 -5.67
N PHE A 74 -1.86 -6.40 -5.72
CA PHE A 74 -3.15 -6.12 -6.32
C PHE A 74 -4.14 -5.65 -5.25
N ILE A 75 -4.65 -4.43 -5.40
CA ILE A 75 -5.51 -3.78 -4.41
C ILE A 75 -6.78 -3.22 -5.04
N ARG A 76 -7.80 -2.99 -4.22
CA ARG A 76 -8.98 -2.19 -4.59
C ARG A 76 -9.01 -0.92 -3.74
N VAL A 77 -9.04 0.24 -4.39
CA VAL A 77 -9.08 1.55 -3.73
C VAL A 77 -10.49 2.13 -3.82
N GLY A 78 -11.07 2.49 -2.68
CA GLY A 78 -12.28 3.30 -2.57
C GLY A 78 -11.94 4.66 -1.97
N VAL A 79 -12.62 5.71 -2.41
CA VAL A 79 -12.52 7.05 -1.82
C VAL A 79 -13.94 7.57 -1.63
N GLU A 80 -14.24 8.01 -0.42
CA GLU A 80 -15.54 8.56 -0.03
C GLU A 80 -15.32 9.96 0.53
N ALA A 81 -16.21 10.89 0.18
CA ALA A 81 -16.16 12.23 0.75
C ALA A 81 -16.57 12.16 2.22
N LEU A 82 -15.82 12.83 3.10
CA LEU A 82 -16.20 12.93 4.49
C LEU A 82 -17.55 13.66 4.60
N PRO A 83 -18.47 13.20 5.45
CA PRO A 83 -19.71 13.91 5.69
C PRO A 83 -19.37 15.32 6.16
N SER A 84 -19.94 16.34 5.50
CA SER A 84 -19.80 17.72 5.95
C SER A 84 -20.27 17.80 7.39
N LYS A 85 -19.37 18.14 8.33
CA LYS A 85 -19.82 18.60 9.65
C LYS A 85 -20.63 19.86 9.37
N GLY A 86 -21.94 19.77 9.56
CA GLY A 86 -22.85 20.91 9.43
C GLY A 86 -22.44 22.05 10.36
N PRO A 87 -22.94 23.27 10.10
CA PRO A 87 -22.64 24.44 10.92
C PRO A 87 -23.02 24.26 12.40
#